data_AF-A0A524A029-F1
#
_entry.id   AF-A0A524A029-F1
#
_cell.length_a   1.000
_cell.length_b   1.000
_cell.length_c   1.000
_cell.angle_alpha   90.00
_cell.angle_beta   90.00
_cell.angle_gamma   90.00
#
_symmetry.space_group_name_H-M   'P 1'
#
loop_
_entity.id
_entity.type
_entity.pdbx_description
1 polymer ?
#
loop_
_entity_poly.entity_id
_entity_poly.type
_entity_poly.pdbx_seq_one_letter_code
_entity_poly.pdbx_strand_id
1 'polypeptide(L)'
;MIDIDASFIAIFIIVWIMVFVLSRLFFNPLRKIMEEREAKVKGRQEAFQESTEVYEKTVCEIEERLKSARILSEQTKDNLKHEALKKRERMLEEISTEYRSQVEKAQEKLEKQTTSLRRELGAEAKLLAERIEQKLLE
;
A
#
# COMPACT_ATOMS: atom_id res chain seq x y z
N MET A 1 91.48 37.73 -1.01
CA MET A 1 90.57 38.46 -1.91
C MET A 1 89.85 37.40 -2.72
N ILE A 2 88.52 37.39 -2.69
CA ILE A 2 87.74 36.52 -3.58
C ILE A 2 87.71 37.29 -4.90
N ASP A 3 88.58 36.91 -5.83
CA ASP A 3 88.47 37.42 -7.19
C ASP A 3 87.26 36.73 -7.83
N ILE A 4 86.20 37.51 -8.00
CA ILE A 4 85.02 37.08 -8.74
C ILE A 4 85.42 37.08 -10.21
N ASP A 5 85.96 35.95 -10.66
CA ASP A 5 86.33 35.75 -12.05
C ASP A 5 85.08 35.57 -12.92
N ALA A 6 85.20 35.96 -14.19
CA ALA A 6 84.16 35.77 -15.20
C ALA A 6 83.64 34.31 -15.26
N SER A 7 84.48 33.34 -14.89
CA SER A 7 84.12 31.93 -14.74
C SER A 7 83.03 31.68 -13.68
N PHE A 8 83.06 32.38 -12.54
CA PHE A 8 82.03 32.27 -11.51
C PHE A 8 80.69 32.77 -12.02
N ILE A 9 80.69 33.89 -12.73
CA ILE A 9 79.48 34.47 -13.35
C ILE A 9 78.93 33.52 -14.42
N ALA A 10 79.79 32.92 -15.25
CA ALA A 10 79.38 31.96 -16.27
C ALA A 10 78.75 30.69 -15.66
N ILE A 11 79.34 30.13 -14.61
CA ILE A 11 78.79 28.97 -13.88
C ILE A 11 77.46 29.33 -13.23
N PHE A 12 77.34 30.50 -12.62
CA PHE A 12 76.09 30.98 -12.02
C PHE A 12 74.95 31.05 -13.06
N ILE A 13 75.22 31.63 -14.24
CA ILE A 13 74.25 31.69 -15.33
C ILE A 13 73.84 30.28 -15.79
N ILE A 14 74.79 29.36 -15.96
CA ILE A 14 74.50 27.98 -16.37
C ILE A 14 73.63 27.26 -15.33
N VAL A 15 73.95 27.37 -14.05
CA VAL A 15 73.15 26.77 -12.97
C VAL A 15 71.75 27.37 -12.94
N TRP A 16 71.63 28.68 -13.13
CA TRP A 16 70.33 29.35 -13.13
C TRP A 16 69.46 28.94 -14.33
N ILE A 17 70.06 28.82 -15.53
CA ILE A 17 69.40 28.26 -16.71
C ILE A 17 68.97 26.81 -16.46
N MET A 18 69.83 25.98 -15.85
CA MET A 18 69.51 24.59 -15.54
C MET A 18 68.33 24.50 -14.55
N VAL A 19 68.31 25.31 -13.50
CA VAL A 19 67.19 25.38 -12.54
C VAL A 19 65.91 25.82 -13.26
N PHE A 20 65.98 26.81 -14.14
CA PHE A 20 64.83 27.26 -14.92
C PHE A 20 64.29 26.15 -15.83
N VAL A 21 65.17 25.48 -16.56
CA VAL A 21 64.83 24.36 -17.45
C VAL A 21 64.22 23.20 -16.66
N LEU A 22 64.82 22.80 -15.54
CA LEU A 22 64.35 21.69 -14.71
C LEU A 22 63.02 22.03 -14.01
N SER A 23 62.85 23.28 -13.56
CA SER A 23 61.59 23.78 -13.02
C SER A 23 60.46 23.70 -14.05
N ARG A 24 60.74 24.12 -15.28
CA ARG A 24 59.75 24.13 -16.37
C ARG A 24 59.42 22.74 -16.91
N LEU A 25 60.45 21.91 -17.15
CA LEU A 25 60.33 20.60 -17.80
C LEU A 25 60.02 19.45 -16.85
N PHE A 26 60.42 19.52 -15.58
CA PHE A 26 60.32 18.38 -14.66
C PHE A 26 59.39 18.67 -13.49
N PHE A 27 59.69 19.70 -12.68
CA PHE A 27 58.96 19.92 -11.43
C PHE A 27 57.50 20.35 -11.63
N ASN A 28 57.24 21.27 -12.57
CA ASN A 28 55.88 21.70 -12.88
C ASN A 28 54.98 20.58 -13.44
N PRO A 29 55.38 19.80 -14.45
CA PRO A 29 54.54 18.70 -14.94
C PRO A 29 54.38 17.59 -13.91
N LEU A 30 55.41 17.29 -13.10
CA LEU A 30 55.31 16.29 -12.05
C LEU A 30 54.30 16.68 -10.96
N ARG A 31 54.30 17.95 -10.54
CA ARG A 31 53.30 18.49 -9.59
C ARG A 31 51.89 18.39 -10.15
N LYS A 32 51.67 18.79 -11.40
CA LYS A 32 50.36 18.66 -12.06
C LYS A 32 49.84 17.23 -12.06
N ILE A 33 50.68 16.25 -12.39
CA ILE A 33 50.26 14.84 -12.42
C ILE A 33 49.91 14.34 -11.01
N MET A 34 50.67 14.75 -9.99
CA MET A 34 50.38 14.40 -8.59
C MET A 34 49.05 15.01 -8.14
N GLU A 35 48.82 16.30 -8.41
CA GLU A 35 47.56 17.00 -8.10
C GLU A 35 46.37 16.38 -8.83
N GLU A 36 46.51 16.08 -10.13
CA GLU A 36 45.46 15.40 -10.90
C GLU A 36 45.14 14.01 -10.35
N ARG A 37 46.15 13.25 -9.92
CA ARG A 37 45.94 11.94 -9.30
C ARG A 37 45.22 12.08 -7.96
N GLU A 38 45.66 13.01 -7.11
CA GLU A 38 45.04 13.25 -5.82
C GLU A 38 43.58 13.69 -5.99
N ALA A 39 43.30 14.63 -6.90
CA ALA A 39 41.95 15.08 -7.23
C ALA A 39 41.08 13.94 -7.76
N LYS A 40 41.59 13.08 -8.65
CA LYS A 40 40.84 11.90 -9.16
C LYS A 40 40.58 10.86 -8.08
N VAL A 41 41.48 10.68 -7.12
CA VAL A 41 41.28 9.74 -6.01
C VAL A 41 40.26 10.29 -5.03
N LYS A 42 40.39 11.56 -4.61
CA LYS A 42 39.41 12.22 -3.74
C LYS A 42 38.03 12.26 -4.37
N GLY A 43 37.91 12.68 -5.63
CA GLY A 43 36.63 12.73 -6.33
C GLY A 43 35.96 11.35 -6.46
N ARG A 44 36.74 10.27 -6.67
CA ARG A 44 36.19 8.90 -6.66
C ARG A 44 35.72 8.47 -5.27
N GLN A 45 36.45 8.87 -4.23
CA GLN A 45 36.07 8.57 -2.85
C GLN A 45 34.80 9.32 -2.43
N GLU A 46 34.69 10.61 -2.77
CA GLU A 46 33.49 11.43 -2.54
C GLU A 46 32.28 10.86 -3.30
N ALA A 47 32.43 10.55 -4.59
CA ALA A 47 31.36 9.96 -5.38
C ALA A 47 30.91 8.58 -4.84
N PHE A 48 31.85 7.77 -4.33
CA PHE A 48 31.53 6.51 -3.68
C PHE A 48 30.74 6.70 -2.38
N GLN A 49 31.14 7.67 -1.55
CA GLN A 49 30.44 8.01 -0.32
C GLN A 49 29.02 8.52 -0.61
N GLU A 50 28.88 9.45 -1.56
CA GLU A 50 27.58 9.98 -1.97
C GLU A 50 26.67 8.87 -2.52
N SER A 51 27.21 8.00 -3.40
CA SER A 51 26.43 6.87 -3.94
C SER A 51 26.02 5.89 -2.85
N THR A 52 26.85 5.68 -1.83
CA THR A 52 26.53 4.79 -0.70
C THR A 52 25.43 5.40 0.17
N GLU A 53 25.53 6.69 0.47
CA GLU A 53 24.51 7.41 1.26
C GLU A 53 23.15 7.43 0.53
N VAL A 54 23.15 7.69 -0.78
CA VAL A 54 21.93 7.63 -1.60
C VAL A 54 21.35 6.22 -1.63
N TYR A 55 22.20 5.20 -1.76
CA TYR A 55 21.76 3.81 -1.72
C TYR A 55 21.11 3.46 -0.38
N GLU A 56 21.75 3.79 0.75
CA GLU A 56 21.22 3.53 2.09
C GLU A 56 19.89 4.26 2.34
N LYS A 57 19.79 5.54 1.95
CA LYS A 57 18.53 6.30 2.02
C LYS A 57 17.43 5.64 1.19
N THR A 58 17.75 5.25 -0.04
CA THR A 58 16.78 4.60 -0.94
C THR A 58 16.28 3.27 -0.36
N VAL A 59 17.17 2.46 0.22
CA VAL A 59 16.79 1.20 0.87
C VAL A 59 15.87 1.48 2.07
N CYS A 60 16.21 2.45 2.91
CA CYS A 60 15.38 2.84 4.05
C CYS A 60 13.98 3.32 3.62
N GLU A 61 13.90 4.16 2.59
CA GLU A 61 12.63 4.62 2.02
C GLU A 61 11.79 3.45 1.46
N ILE A 62 12.42 2.49 0.79
CA ILE A 62 11.73 1.29 0.27
C ILE A 62 11.17 0.47 1.42
N GLU A 63 11.95 0.23 2.48
CA GLU A 63 11.51 -0.53 3.65
C GLU A 63 10.33 0.14 4.36
N GLU A 64 10.38 1.47 4.54
CA GLU A 64 9.28 2.25 5.11
C GLU A 64 8.02 2.21 4.25
N ARG A 65 8.16 2.33 2.92
CA ARG A 65 7.04 2.21 1.98
C ARG A 65 6.44 0.81 1.99
N LEU A 66 7.25 -0.24 2.08
CA LEU A 66 6.76 -1.61 2.18
C LEU A 66 6.00 -1.84 3.50
N LYS A 67 6.54 -1.33 4.61
CA LYS A 67 5.90 -1.44 5.93
C LYS A 67 4.56 -0.70 5.95
N SER A 68 4.52 0.54 5.45
CA SER A 68 3.28 1.32 5.37
C SER A 68 2.25 0.69 4.43
N ALA A 69 2.67 0.20 3.26
CA ALA A 69 1.78 -0.51 2.33
C ALA A 69 1.18 -1.78 2.96
N ARG A 70 1.98 -2.52 3.75
CA ARG A 70 1.49 -3.70 4.48
C ARG A 70 0.44 -3.34 5.52
N ILE A 71 0.69 -2.30 6.33
CA ILE A 71 -0.26 -1.81 7.33
C ILE A 71 -1.57 -1.38 6.66
N LEU A 72 -1.49 -0.58 5.58
CA LEU A 72 -2.66 -0.12 4.84
C LEU A 72 -3.44 -1.30 4.23
N SER A 73 -2.76 -2.31 3.69
CA SER A 73 -3.40 -3.53 3.18
C SER A 73 -4.11 -4.29 4.30
N GLU A 74 -3.49 -4.47 5.46
CA GLU A 74 -4.11 -5.16 6.60
C GLU A 74 -5.33 -4.39 7.11
N GLN A 75 -5.23 -3.08 7.29
CA GLN A 75 -6.35 -2.21 7.66
C GLN A 75 -7.50 -2.28 6.64
N THR A 76 -7.19 -2.24 5.35
CA THR A 76 -8.20 -2.33 4.28
C THR A 76 -8.90 -3.69 4.31
N LYS A 77 -8.16 -4.79 4.49
CA LYS A 77 -8.72 -6.14 4.60
C LYS A 77 -9.64 -6.25 5.81
N ASP A 78 -9.24 -5.72 6.96
CA ASP A 78 -10.03 -5.80 8.18
C ASP A 78 -11.29 -4.94 8.11
N ASN A 79 -11.19 -3.74 7.51
CA ASN A 79 -12.36 -2.90 7.23
C ASN A 79 -13.36 -3.62 6.30
N LEU A 80 -12.88 -4.19 5.19
CA LEU A 80 -13.74 -4.94 4.26
C LEU A 80 -14.40 -6.15 4.92
N LYS A 81 -13.67 -6.90 5.75
CA LYS A 81 -14.24 -8.02 6.52
C LYS A 81 -15.33 -7.52 7.45
N HIS A 82 -15.09 -6.42 8.17
CA HIS A 82 -16.05 -5.88 9.11
C HIS A 82 -17.31 -5.34 8.41
N GLU A 83 -17.16 -4.67 7.28
CA GLU A 83 -18.27 -4.24 6.44
C GLU A 83 -19.07 -5.43 5.88
N ALA A 84 -18.38 -6.46 5.40
CA ALA A 84 -19.02 -7.68 4.91
C ALA A 84 -19.82 -8.39 6.01
N LEU A 85 -19.29 -8.48 7.23
CA LEU A 85 -19.98 -9.03 8.38
C LEU A 85 -21.23 -8.21 8.74
N LYS A 86 -21.11 -6.88 8.82
CA LYS A 86 -22.24 -5.97 9.06
C LYS A 86 -23.33 -6.08 7.99
N LYS A 87 -22.94 -6.25 6.72
CA LYS A 87 -23.88 -6.43 5.61
C LYS A 87 -24.57 -7.80 5.69
N ARG A 88 -23.82 -8.84 6.07
CA ARG A 88 -24.38 -10.18 6.29
C ARG A 88 -25.39 -10.20 7.42
N GLU A 89 -25.08 -9.55 8.55
CA GLU A 89 -25.99 -9.45 9.69
C GLU A 89 -27.28 -8.71 9.32
N ARG A 90 -27.17 -7.55 8.63
CA ARG A 90 -28.34 -6.82 8.13
C ARG A 90 -29.22 -7.65 7.20
N MET A 91 -28.60 -8.36 6.25
CA MET A 91 -29.33 -9.24 5.34
C MET A 91 -30.04 -10.38 6.07
N LEU A 92 -29.39 -10.99 7.07
CA LEU A 92 -30.01 -12.04 7.88
C LEU A 92 -31.18 -11.51 8.71
N GLU A 93 -31.07 -10.30 9.24
CA GLU A 93 -32.15 -9.64 9.98
C GLU A 93 -33.34 -9.29 9.07
N GLU A 94 -33.08 -8.71 7.89
CA GLU A 94 -34.09 -8.44 6.87
C GLU A 94 -34.82 -9.72 6.46
N ILE A 95 -34.08 -10.80 6.14
CA ILE A 95 -34.66 -12.09 5.80
C ILE A 95 -35.49 -12.64 6.97
N SER A 96 -34.96 -12.62 8.19
CA SER A 96 -35.67 -13.12 9.38
C SER A 96 -36.99 -12.37 9.63
N THR A 97 -36.99 -11.05 9.47
CA THR A 97 -38.21 -10.23 9.62
C THR A 97 -39.22 -10.49 8.51
N GLU A 98 -38.77 -10.65 7.26
CA GLU A 98 -39.63 -10.99 6.13
C GLU A 98 -40.25 -12.38 6.32
N TYR A 99 -39.46 -13.38 6.70
CA TYR A 99 -39.95 -14.73 7.02
C TYR A 99 -41.00 -14.71 8.11
N ARG A 100 -40.77 -13.98 9.22
CA ARG A 100 -41.76 -13.83 10.29
C ARG A 100 -43.06 -13.21 9.78
N SER A 101 -42.98 -12.14 8.99
CA SER A 101 -44.17 -11.51 8.40
C SER A 101 -44.93 -12.45 7.46
N GLN A 102 -44.21 -13.25 6.66
CA GLN A 102 -44.85 -14.24 5.78
C GLN A 102 -45.55 -15.35 6.59
N VAL A 103 -44.93 -15.83 7.65
CA VAL A 103 -45.54 -16.84 8.55
C VAL A 103 -46.79 -16.29 9.22
N GLU A 104 -46.75 -15.07 9.76
CA GLU A 104 -47.92 -14.42 10.37
C GLU A 104 -49.06 -14.25 9.35
N LYS A 105 -48.76 -13.76 8.14
CA LYS A 105 -49.76 -13.64 7.05
C LYS A 105 -50.35 -14.99 6.64
N ALA A 106 -49.54 -16.04 6.63
CA ALA A 106 -50.01 -17.39 6.31
C ALA A 106 -50.93 -17.94 7.42
N GLN A 107 -50.59 -17.73 8.69
CA GLN A 107 -51.44 -18.09 9.83
C GLN A 107 -52.78 -17.34 9.79
N GLU A 108 -52.77 -16.03 9.56
CA GLU A 108 -54.00 -15.22 9.47
C GLU A 108 -54.90 -15.69 8.31
N LYS A 109 -54.31 -16.03 7.15
CA LYS A 109 -55.05 -16.61 6.02
C LYS A 109 -55.67 -17.96 6.38
N LEU A 110 -54.93 -18.85 7.04
CA LEU A 110 -55.42 -20.16 7.47
C LEU A 110 -56.58 -20.04 8.47
N GLU A 111 -56.50 -19.11 9.43
CA GLU A 111 -57.59 -18.85 10.38
C GLU A 111 -58.85 -18.34 9.68
N LYS A 112 -58.70 -17.40 8.73
CA LYS A 112 -59.82 -16.90 7.91
C LYS A 112 -60.46 -18.00 7.08
N GLN A 113 -59.65 -18.84 6.43
CA GLN A 113 -60.16 -19.98 5.67
C GLN A 113 -60.89 -20.97 6.58
N THR A 114 -60.32 -21.33 7.73
CA THR A 114 -60.92 -22.26 8.69
C THR A 114 -62.26 -21.75 9.22
N THR A 115 -62.34 -20.46 9.57
CA THR A 115 -63.58 -19.84 10.06
C THR A 115 -64.65 -19.75 8.96
N SER A 116 -64.26 -19.46 7.71
CA SER A 116 -65.18 -19.49 6.56
C SER A 116 -65.73 -20.90 6.29
N LEU A 117 -64.87 -21.92 6.22
CA LEU A 117 -65.29 -23.31 6.03
C LEU A 117 -66.20 -23.79 7.17
N ARG A 118 -65.90 -23.43 8.43
CA ARG A 118 -66.77 -23.78 9.56
C ARG A 118 -68.16 -23.16 9.44
N ARG A 119 -68.27 -21.91 8.94
CA ARG A 119 -69.57 -21.28 8.68
C ARG A 119 -70.32 -21.96 7.55
N GLU A 120 -69.65 -22.26 6.45
CA GLU A 120 -70.23 -22.94 5.30
C GLU A 120 -70.75 -24.33 5.68
N LEU A 121 -69.92 -25.15 6.33
CA LEU A 121 -70.34 -26.48 6.82
C LEU A 121 -71.49 -26.40 7.81
N GLY A 122 -71.52 -25.39 8.68
CA GLY A 122 -72.64 -25.18 9.61
C GLY A 122 -73.95 -24.82 8.91
N ALA A 123 -73.89 -24.01 7.86
CA ALA A 123 -75.05 -23.67 7.03
C ALA A 123 -75.53 -24.88 6.22
N GLU A 124 -74.59 -25.65 5.65
CA GLU A 124 -74.88 -26.86 4.89
C GLU A 124 -75.50 -27.95 5.77
N ALA A 125 -74.99 -28.13 7.00
CA ALA A 125 -75.56 -29.05 7.97
C ALA A 125 -76.99 -28.68 8.39
N LYS A 126 -77.30 -27.37 8.56
CA LYS A 126 -78.67 -26.91 8.81
C LYS A 126 -79.60 -27.21 7.65
N LEU A 127 -79.17 -26.92 6.42
CA LEU A 127 -79.95 -27.23 5.22
C LEU A 127 -80.22 -28.73 5.09
N LEU A 128 -79.22 -29.57 5.37
CA LEU A 128 -79.37 -31.02 5.41
C LEU A 128 -80.37 -31.47 6.49
N ALA A 129 -80.30 -30.88 7.69
CA ALA A 129 -81.22 -31.19 8.78
C ALA A 129 -82.67 -30.82 8.43
N GLU A 130 -82.92 -29.63 7.88
CA GLU A 130 -84.25 -29.21 7.40
C GLU A 130 -84.80 -30.15 6.32
N ARG A 131 -83.92 -30.61 5.41
CA ARG A 131 -84.30 -31.55 4.35
C ARG A 131 -84.64 -32.94 4.88
N ILE A 132 -83.96 -33.38 5.95
CA ILE A 132 -84.29 -34.63 6.65
C ILE A 132 -85.61 -34.49 7.40
N GLU A 133 -85.85 -33.37 8.09
CA GLU A 133 -87.12 -33.08 8.77
C GLU A 133 -88.31 -33.10 7.82
N GLN A 134 -88.20 -32.43 6.66
CA GLN A 134 -89.24 -32.46 5.63
C GLN A 134 -89.53 -33.87 5.13
N LYS A 135 -88.51 -34.73 4.99
CA LYS A 135 -88.67 -36.11 4.54
C LYS A 135 -89.25 -37.06 5.59
N LEU A 136 -89.22 -36.67 6.86
CA LEU A 136 -89.79 -37.42 7.99
C LEU A 136 -91.25 -37.04 8.29
N LEU A 137 -91.69 -35.89 7.78
CA LEU A 137 -93.05 -35.35 7.93
C LEU A 137 -93.98 -35.70 6.75
N GLU A 138 -93.44 -36.33 5.70
CA GLU A 138 -94.22 -37.13 4.72
C GLU A 138 -94.31 -38.60 5.17
#